data_AF-A0A2S2QP27-F1
#
_entry.id   AF-A0A2S2QP27-F1
#
_cell.length_a   1.000
_cell.length_b   1.000
_cell.length_c   1.000
_cell.angle_alpha   90.00
_cell.angle_beta   90.00
_cell.angle_gamma   90.00
#
_symmetry.space_group_name_H-M   'P 1'
#
loop_
_entity.id
_entity.type
_entity.pdbx_description
1 polymer ?
#
loop_
_entity_poly.entity_id
_entity_poly.type
_entity_poly.pdbx_seq_one_letter_code
_entity_poly.pdbx_strand_id
1 'polypeptide(L)'
;MPTTSKPSDKYNPSRKNFNHSKSYSNNYLFCLLPPRPAISFQQTKQFLSYLGRTFLIGGDFNAKHLLCGCQVQNIRGRMFQNIIQNKNCSVIPPPNPTYWPTHQNRHPDILDFFISSIPKHIHFTIKSLDDPTCDHSPIFMKISGKTTQNPPHPSLAKGPVNWDYFSKSLENLTNLNISLKTNDQIEEAVQNLTKSLQTTIFNSSNPINILNNSISNNILPPYIHELILKKHRARSRW
;
A
#
# COMPACT_ATOMS: atom_id res chain seq x y z
N MET A 1 -40.13 -56.42 -13.42
CA MET A 1 -39.00 -55.61 -13.91
C MET A 1 -39.52 -54.56 -14.88
N PRO A 2 -39.49 -53.28 -14.50
CA PRO A 2 -39.41 -52.18 -15.46
C PRO A 2 -38.16 -51.34 -15.21
N THR A 3 -37.43 -51.06 -16.29
CA THR A 3 -36.21 -50.26 -16.33
C THR A 3 -36.53 -48.78 -16.32
N THR A 4 -36.15 -48.07 -15.26
CA THR A 4 -36.07 -46.60 -15.24
C THR A 4 -34.62 -46.16 -15.43
N SER A 5 -34.28 -45.65 -16.62
CA SER A 5 -33.03 -44.97 -16.90
C SER A 5 -33.03 -43.57 -16.30
N LYS A 6 -32.11 -43.31 -15.35
CA LYS A 6 -31.79 -41.95 -14.88
C LYS A 6 -30.86 -41.26 -15.88
N PRO A 7 -31.01 -39.96 -16.14
CA PRO A 7 -30.07 -39.21 -16.96
C PRO A 7 -28.75 -38.97 -16.22
N SER A 8 -27.66 -38.94 -16.99
CA SER A 8 -26.28 -38.79 -16.59
C SER A 8 -25.94 -37.36 -16.13
N ASP A 9 -25.57 -37.19 -14.87
CA ASP A 9 -24.92 -35.97 -14.38
C ASP A 9 -23.44 -35.97 -14.75
N LYS A 10 -23.09 -35.24 -15.81
CA LYS A 10 -21.69 -34.89 -16.13
C LYS A 10 -21.22 -33.81 -15.16
N TYR A 11 -20.37 -34.23 -14.21
CA TYR A 11 -19.59 -33.34 -13.35
C TYR A 11 -18.63 -32.48 -14.18
N ASN A 12 -18.80 -31.15 -14.15
CA ASN A 12 -17.95 -30.18 -14.84
C ASN A 12 -17.08 -29.44 -13.80
N PRO A 13 -15.75 -29.69 -13.72
CA PRO A 13 -14.90 -29.08 -12.71
C PRO A 13 -14.35 -27.75 -13.22
N SER A 14 -15.20 -26.73 -13.28
CA SER A 14 -14.79 -25.37 -13.66
C SER A 14 -15.43 -24.33 -12.73
N ARG A 15 -15.23 -24.44 -11.42
CA ARG A 15 -15.53 -23.38 -10.43
C ARG A 15 -15.13 -23.84 -9.03
N LYS A 16 -14.03 -23.29 -8.51
CA LYS A 16 -13.54 -23.24 -7.10
C LYS A 16 -12.02 -23.01 -7.21
N ASN A 17 -11.36 -21.99 -6.68
CA ASN A 17 -11.63 -21.11 -5.55
C ASN A 17 -10.95 -19.75 -5.75
N PHE A 18 -11.70 -18.65 -5.72
CA PHE A 18 -11.20 -17.35 -5.28
C PHE A 18 -12.26 -16.80 -4.34
N ASN A 19 -12.05 -16.97 -3.03
CA ASN A 19 -12.95 -16.44 -2.02
C ASN A 19 -12.68 -14.94 -1.87
N HIS A 20 -13.66 -14.14 -2.26
CA HIS A 20 -13.65 -12.69 -2.11
C HIS A 20 -14.08 -12.28 -0.69
N SER A 21 -13.39 -11.30 -0.11
CA SER A 21 -13.88 -10.51 1.03
C SER A 21 -13.89 -9.02 0.66
N LYS A 22 -14.81 -8.28 1.29
CA LYS A 22 -15.31 -6.95 0.89
C LYS A 22 -14.25 -5.83 0.80
N SER A 23 -14.56 -4.89 -0.09
CA SER A 23 -13.87 -3.65 -0.45
C SER A 23 -13.44 -2.76 0.74
N TYR A 24 -12.13 -2.74 0.98
CA TYR A 24 -11.36 -1.50 1.08
C TYR A 24 -10.33 -1.55 -0.05
N SER A 25 -10.20 -0.48 -0.83
CA SER A 25 -9.59 -0.41 -2.17
C SER A 25 -8.06 -0.62 -2.24
N ASN A 26 -7.53 -1.63 -1.55
CA ASN A 26 -6.16 -2.11 -1.69
C ASN A 26 -6.20 -3.63 -1.84
N ASN A 27 -5.84 -4.14 -3.02
CA ASN A 27 -5.88 -5.57 -3.28
C ASN A 27 -4.59 -6.22 -2.77
N TYR A 28 -4.66 -6.84 -1.59
CA TYR A 28 -3.60 -7.70 -1.04
C TYR A 28 -3.95 -9.15 -1.32
N LEU A 29 -3.05 -9.89 -1.96
CA LEU A 29 -3.30 -11.29 -2.31
C LEU A 29 -2.09 -12.16 -2.03
N PHE A 30 -2.33 -13.34 -1.46
CA PHE A 30 -1.32 -14.38 -1.39
C PHE A 30 -1.46 -15.31 -2.60
N CYS A 31 -0.37 -15.63 -3.28
CA CYS A 31 -0.35 -16.42 -4.51
C CYS A 31 0.60 -17.61 -4.38
N LEU A 32 0.08 -18.82 -4.61
CA LEU A 32 0.87 -20.04 -4.71
C LEU A 32 0.69 -20.61 -6.11
N LEU A 33 1.76 -20.62 -6.89
CA LEU A 33 1.77 -21.15 -8.25
C LEU A 33 2.58 -22.44 -8.28
N PRO A 34 1.94 -23.62 -8.39
CA PRO A 34 2.68 -24.87 -8.44
C PRO A 34 3.66 -24.86 -9.63
N PRO A 35 4.78 -25.59 -9.57
CA PRO A 35 5.77 -25.61 -10.65
C PRO A 35 5.19 -26.16 -11.96
N ARG A 36 4.16 -27.01 -11.87
CA ARG A 36 3.35 -27.50 -12.98
C ARG A 36 1.86 -27.51 -12.60
N PRO A 37 0.93 -27.38 -13.57
CA PRO A 37 1.15 -27.18 -15.01
C PRO A 37 1.71 -25.78 -15.33
N ALA A 38 2.15 -25.60 -16.58
CA ALA A 38 2.61 -24.28 -17.04
C ALA A 38 1.42 -23.30 -17.08
N ILE A 39 1.64 -22.09 -16.59
CA ILE A 39 0.67 -20.99 -16.65
C ILE A 39 1.00 -20.16 -17.89
N SER A 40 -0.02 -19.76 -18.64
CA SER A 40 0.19 -18.98 -19.85
C SER A 40 0.43 -17.51 -19.56
N PHE A 41 1.08 -16.83 -20.49
CA PHE A 41 1.26 -15.37 -20.46
C PHE A 41 -0.08 -14.65 -20.35
N GLN A 42 -1.08 -15.09 -21.11
CA GLN A 42 -2.40 -14.45 -21.13
C GLN A 42 -3.13 -14.61 -19.80
N GLN A 43 -3.08 -15.80 -19.19
CA GLN A 43 -3.67 -16.03 -17.85
C GLN A 43 -3.03 -15.13 -16.80
N THR A 44 -1.69 -15.05 -16.78
CA THR A 44 -0.95 -14.23 -15.83
C THR A 44 -1.24 -12.74 -16.04
N LYS A 45 -1.28 -12.30 -17.31
CA LYS A 45 -1.60 -10.91 -17.68
C LYS A 45 -3.02 -10.53 -17.23
N GLN A 46 -4.01 -11.39 -17.50
CA GLN A 46 -5.41 -11.19 -17.09
C GLN A 46 -5.54 -11.15 -15.56
N PHE A 47 -4.92 -12.09 -14.85
CA PHE A 47 -4.91 -12.12 -13.40
C PHE A 47 -4.37 -10.81 -12.81
N LEU A 48 -3.20 -10.36 -13.26
CA LEU A 48 -2.63 -9.08 -12.80
C LEU A 48 -3.48 -7.87 -13.23
N SER A 49 -4.33 -7.98 -14.25
CA SER A 49 -5.19 -6.86 -14.68
C SER A 49 -6.42 -6.76 -13.79
N TYR A 50 -6.92 -7.90 -13.34
CA TYR A 50 -8.07 -7.99 -12.44
C TYR A 50 -7.82 -7.33 -11.09
N LEU A 51 -6.57 -7.28 -10.64
CA LEU A 51 -6.18 -6.65 -9.37
C LEU A 51 -6.23 -5.12 -9.38
N GLY A 52 -6.55 -4.50 -10.53
CA GLY A 52 -6.73 -3.07 -10.64
C GLY A 52 -5.43 -2.28 -10.58
N ARG A 53 -5.55 -0.99 -10.20
CA ARG A 53 -4.44 -0.03 -10.28
C ARG A 53 -3.40 -0.21 -9.17
N THR A 54 -3.85 -0.47 -7.94
CA THR A 54 -3.00 -0.57 -6.76
C THR A 54 -3.16 -1.94 -6.12
N PHE A 55 -2.10 -2.74 -6.15
CA PHE A 55 -2.10 -4.08 -5.57
C PHE A 55 -0.73 -4.46 -4.99
N LEU A 56 -0.77 -5.45 -4.11
CA LEU A 56 0.40 -6.17 -3.65
C LEU A 56 0.07 -7.66 -3.59
N ILE A 57 0.85 -8.45 -4.32
CA ILE A 57 0.74 -9.90 -4.32
C ILE A 57 2.03 -10.46 -3.76
N GLY A 58 1.96 -11.40 -2.84
CA GLY A 58 3.13 -12.13 -2.34
C GLY A 58 2.92 -13.63 -2.37
N GLY A 59 4.00 -14.39 -2.51
CA GLY A 59 3.99 -15.84 -2.31
C GLY A 59 4.92 -16.58 -3.27
N ASP A 60 4.79 -17.89 -3.32
CA ASP A 60 5.59 -18.78 -4.16
C ASP A 60 5.12 -18.73 -5.61
N PHE A 61 5.90 -18.08 -6.47
CA PHE A 61 5.61 -18.01 -7.90
C PHE A 61 6.24 -19.16 -8.70
N ASN A 62 7.16 -19.94 -8.10
CA ASN A 62 8.02 -20.90 -8.79
C ASN A 62 8.69 -20.29 -10.05
N ALA A 63 9.00 -18.99 -9.98
CA ALA A 63 9.48 -18.18 -11.09
C ALA A 63 10.89 -17.67 -10.76
N LYS A 64 11.85 -17.95 -11.64
CA LYS A 64 13.26 -17.59 -11.44
C LYS A 64 13.66 -16.50 -12.41
N HIS A 65 14.10 -15.35 -11.90
CA HIS A 65 14.57 -14.23 -12.70
C HIS A 65 15.59 -13.39 -11.92
N LEU A 66 16.54 -12.77 -12.63
CA LEU A 66 17.58 -11.93 -12.01
C LEU A 66 16.99 -10.77 -11.18
N LEU A 67 15.87 -10.20 -11.61
CA LEU A 67 15.12 -9.16 -10.88
C LEU A 67 14.59 -9.64 -9.51
N CYS A 68 14.39 -10.96 -9.35
CA CYS A 68 14.00 -11.54 -8.07
C CYS A 68 15.21 -11.88 -7.20
N GLY A 69 16.44 -11.69 -7.69
CA GLY A 69 17.67 -12.12 -7.03
C GLY A 69 18.06 -13.59 -7.31
N CYS A 70 17.38 -14.26 -8.23
CA CYS A 70 17.74 -15.62 -8.64
C CYS A 70 19.04 -15.64 -9.47
N GLN A 71 19.83 -16.71 -9.34
CA GLN A 71 21.05 -16.89 -10.16
C GLN A 71 20.74 -17.28 -11.60
N VAL A 72 19.63 -17.99 -11.82
CA VAL A 72 19.21 -18.50 -13.13
C VAL A 72 17.83 -17.99 -13.50
N GLN A 73 17.50 -18.05 -14.79
CA GLN A 73 16.20 -17.66 -15.29
C GLN A 73 15.42 -18.84 -15.86
N ASN A 74 14.16 -19.00 -15.45
CA ASN A 74 13.25 -19.98 -16.06
C ASN A 74 12.20 -19.30 -16.97
N ILE A 75 11.48 -20.11 -17.76
CA ILE A 75 10.45 -19.61 -18.69
C ILE A 75 9.41 -18.76 -17.95
N ARG A 76 9.00 -19.21 -16.77
CA ARG A 76 8.03 -18.51 -15.94
C ARG A 76 8.54 -17.15 -15.46
N GLY A 77 9.80 -17.06 -15.02
CA GLY A 77 10.41 -15.81 -14.59
C GLY A 77 10.56 -14.79 -15.71
N ARG A 78 10.95 -15.23 -16.93
CA ARG A 78 10.95 -14.36 -18.12
C ARG A 78 9.55 -13.85 -18.47
N MET A 79 8.55 -14.72 -18.37
CA MET A 79 7.15 -14.34 -18.59
C MET A 79 6.68 -13.29 -17.57
N PHE A 80 6.94 -13.51 -16.28
CA PHE A 80 6.60 -12.54 -15.22
C PHE A 80 7.30 -11.20 -15.44
N GLN A 81 8.61 -11.22 -15.72
CA GLN A 81 9.38 -10.01 -15.96
C GLN A 81 8.79 -9.20 -17.13
N ASN A 82 8.46 -9.83 -18.25
CA ASN A 82 7.83 -9.15 -19.38
C ASN A 82 6.49 -8.50 -18.99
N ILE A 83 5.62 -9.21 -18.24
CA ILE A 83 4.32 -8.65 -17.82
C ILE A 83 4.51 -7.50 -16.82
N ILE A 84 5.42 -7.65 -15.86
CA ILE A 84 5.72 -6.65 -14.83
C ILE A 84 6.23 -5.35 -15.47
N GLN A 85 7.17 -5.45 -16.42
CA GLN A 85 7.70 -4.31 -17.15
C GLN A 85 6.59 -3.59 -17.94
N ASN A 86 5.76 -4.33 -18.68
CA ASN A 86 4.65 -3.74 -19.45
C ASN A 86 3.59 -3.07 -18.58
N LYS A 87 3.47 -3.44 -17.30
CA LYS A 87 2.49 -2.88 -16.36
C LYS A 87 3.08 -1.85 -15.40
N ASN A 88 4.35 -1.48 -15.54
CA ASN A 88 5.06 -0.60 -14.62
C ASN A 88 4.93 -1.04 -13.15
N CYS A 89 4.90 -2.35 -12.91
CA CYS A 89 4.91 -2.92 -11.56
C CYS A 89 6.37 -3.13 -11.11
N SER A 90 6.57 -3.33 -9.81
CA SER A 90 7.87 -3.68 -9.22
C SER A 90 7.86 -5.11 -8.67
N VAL A 91 9.02 -5.76 -8.76
CA VAL A 91 9.33 -6.96 -7.97
C VAL A 91 10.00 -6.50 -6.69
N ILE A 92 9.57 -7.06 -5.56
CA ILE A 92 10.18 -6.83 -4.25
C ILE A 92 10.68 -8.18 -3.74
N PRO A 93 11.96 -8.51 -3.99
CA PRO A 93 12.56 -9.74 -3.50
C PRO A 93 12.94 -9.61 -2.01
N PRO A 94 12.98 -10.75 -1.29
CA PRO A 94 13.57 -10.82 0.04
C PRO A 94 15.10 -10.67 -0.02
N PRO A 95 15.75 -10.41 1.13
CA PRO A 95 17.21 -10.28 1.19
C PRO A 95 17.96 -11.62 1.05
N ASN A 96 17.32 -12.74 1.42
CA ASN A 96 17.93 -14.07 1.44
C ASN A 96 17.12 -15.05 0.58
N PRO A 97 17.72 -16.18 0.13
CA PRO A 97 16.99 -17.28 -0.49
C PRO A 97 15.78 -17.70 0.35
N THR A 98 14.70 -18.06 -0.35
CA THR A 98 13.45 -18.52 0.29
C THR A 98 13.20 -19.99 0.06
N TYR A 99 13.92 -20.63 -0.86
CA TYR A 99 13.84 -22.07 -1.12
C TYR A 99 15.20 -22.70 -0.83
N TRP A 100 15.20 -23.75 -0.02
CA TRP A 100 16.36 -24.47 0.49
C TRP A 100 16.24 -25.96 0.13
N PRO A 101 16.61 -26.35 -1.10
CA PRO A 101 16.47 -27.72 -1.55
C PRO A 101 17.39 -28.68 -0.78
N THR A 102 16.87 -29.86 -0.45
CA THR A 102 17.66 -30.94 0.16
C THR A 102 18.51 -31.71 -0.86
N HIS A 103 18.15 -31.67 -2.14
CA HIS A 103 18.89 -32.33 -3.21
C HIS A 103 20.21 -31.62 -3.52
N GLN A 104 21.32 -32.37 -3.51
CA GLN A 104 22.68 -31.86 -3.72
C GLN A 104 22.89 -31.09 -5.03
N ASN A 105 22.13 -31.40 -6.08
CA ASN A 105 22.24 -30.75 -7.39
C ASN A 105 21.38 -29.48 -7.52
N ARG A 106 20.76 -29.03 -6.43
CA ARG A 106 19.95 -27.80 -6.41
C ARG A 106 20.57 -26.83 -5.43
N HIS A 107 20.61 -25.57 -5.83
CA HIS A 107 21.08 -24.48 -4.99
C HIS A 107 19.90 -23.73 -4.37
N PRO A 108 20.09 -23.10 -3.20
CA PRO A 108 19.13 -22.18 -2.65
C PRO A 108 18.76 -21.08 -3.64
N ASP A 109 17.48 -20.72 -3.67
CA ASP A 109 16.96 -19.74 -4.62
C ASP A 109 15.83 -18.89 -4.02
N ILE A 110 15.44 -17.83 -4.72
CA ILE A 110 14.31 -16.98 -4.34
C ILE A 110 13.11 -17.39 -5.21
N LEU A 111 12.13 -18.04 -4.59
CA LEU A 111 10.86 -18.41 -5.25
C LEU A 111 9.68 -17.62 -4.69
N ASP A 112 9.83 -17.14 -3.46
CA ASP A 112 8.86 -16.34 -2.73
C ASP A 112 9.27 -14.88 -2.79
N PHE A 113 8.45 -14.04 -3.39
CA PHE A 113 8.68 -12.61 -3.49
C PHE A 113 7.35 -11.87 -3.54
N PHE A 114 7.40 -10.53 -3.60
CA PHE A 114 6.20 -9.73 -3.83
C PHE A 114 6.24 -9.06 -5.21
N ILE A 115 5.06 -8.88 -5.80
CA ILE A 115 4.81 -8.05 -6.98
C ILE A 115 3.90 -6.91 -6.55
N SER A 116 4.30 -5.68 -6.83
CA SER A 116 3.59 -4.49 -6.35
C SER A 116 3.34 -3.47 -7.45
N SER A 117 2.18 -2.83 -7.40
CA SER A 117 1.89 -1.56 -8.09
C SER A 117 1.65 -0.42 -7.10
N ILE A 118 2.09 -0.59 -5.84
CA ILE A 118 1.95 0.42 -4.79
C ILE A 118 2.72 1.70 -5.19
N PRO A 119 2.15 2.90 -4.98
CA PRO A 119 2.83 4.17 -5.17
C PRO A 119 4.20 4.26 -4.47
N LYS A 120 5.18 4.87 -5.15
CA LYS A 120 6.57 4.97 -4.66
C LYS A 120 6.75 5.71 -3.32
N HIS A 121 5.79 6.55 -2.93
CA HIS A 121 5.83 7.27 -1.65
C HIS A 121 5.45 6.38 -0.46
N ILE A 122 4.90 5.19 -0.69
CA ILE A 122 4.60 4.23 0.38
C ILE A 122 5.86 3.42 0.64
N HIS A 123 6.45 3.64 1.81
CA HIS A 123 7.63 2.92 2.25
C HIS A 123 7.26 1.54 2.78
N PHE A 124 8.12 0.56 2.53
CA PHE A 124 8.00 -0.78 3.09
C PHE A 124 9.36 -1.28 3.55
N THR A 125 9.33 -2.28 4.42
CA THR A 125 10.51 -3.06 4.82
C THR A 125 10.21 -4.54 4.58
N ILE A 126 11.20 -5.29 4.13
CA ILE A 126 11.10 -6.72 3.88
C ILE A 126 12.21 -7.44 4.64
N LYS A 127 11.87 -8.59 5.24
CA LYS A 127 12.82 -9.46 5.94
C LYS A 127 12.47 -10.91 5.66
N SER A 128 13.49 -11.75 5.52
CA SER A 128 13.32 -13.21 5.59
C SER A 128 13.23 -13.64 7.05
N LEU A 129 12.39 -14.63 7.32
CA LEU A 129 12.30 -15.29 8.62
C LEU A 129 12.94 -16.67 8.49
N ASP A 130 13.81 -17.00 9.43
CA ASP A 130 14.40 -18.33 9.46
C ASP A 130 13.38 -19.33 9.98
N ASP A 131 13.08 -20.35 9.17
CA ASP A 131 12.31 -21.50 9.58
C ASP A 131 13.09 -22.78 9.25
N PRO A 132 13.76 -23.40 10.24
CA PRO A 132 14.59 -24.57 10.02
C PRO A 132 13.77 -25.84 9.74
N THR A 133 12.44 -25.78 9.81
CA THR A 133 11.57 -26.96 9.69
C THR A 133 10.95 -27.14 8.30
N CYS A 134 11.11 -26.15 7.41
CA CYS A 134 10.58 -26.17 6.05
C CYS A 134 11.70 -25.95 5.03
N ASP A 135 11.55 -26.52 3.83
CA ASP A 135 12.41 -26.19 2.69
C ASP A 135 12.10 -24.79 2.11
N HIS A 136 11.10 -24.10 2.66
CA HIS A 136 10.84 -22.69 2.40
C HIS A 136 10.99 -21.81 3.65
N SER A 137 11.64 -20.66 3.49
CA SER A 137 11.73 -19.62 4.52
C SER A 137 10.65 -18.56 4.33
N PRO A 138 9.81 -18.28 5.35
CA PRO A 138 8.78 -17.25 5.24
C PRO A 138 9.37 -15.86 4.97
N ILE A 139 8.63 -15.06 4.19
CA ILE A 139 8.96 -13.65 3.97
C ILE A 139 7.98 -12.74 4.70
N PHE A 140 8.51 -11.74 5.39
CA PHE A 140 7.74 -10.77 6.13
C PHE A 140 7.91 -9.37 5.52
N MET A 141 6.82 -8.78 5.06
CA MET A 141 6.78 -7.40 4.59
C MET A 141 5.94 -6.54 5.54
N LYS A 142 6.52 -5.40 5.95
CA LYS A 142 5.81 -4.36 6.70
C LYS A 142 5.70 -3.11 5.84
N ILE A 143 4.47 -2.70 5.56
CA ILE A 143 4.14 -1.48 4.83
C ILE A 143 3.95 -0.35 5.86
N SER A 144 4.66 0.76 5.67
CA SER A 144 4.56 1.94 6.52
C SER A 144 3.53 2.90 5.93
N GLY A 145 2.32 2.90 6.51
CA GLY A 145 1.26 3.87 6.19
C GLY A 145 1.43 5.21 6.90
N LYS A 146 2.66 5.66 7.17
CA LYS A 146 2.86 7.02 7.67
C LYS A 146 2.52 7.96 6.52
N THR A 147 1.31 8.52 6.57
CA THR A 147 1.03 9.72 5.79
C THR A 147 2.03 10.75 6.28
N THR A 148 3.01 11.09 5.45
CA THR A 148 3.70 12.36 5.63
C THR A 148 2.60 13.38 5.53
N GLN A 149 2.13 13.90 6.67
CA GLN A 149 1.30 15.08 6.64
C GLN A 149 2.18 16.12 5.95
N ASN A 150 1.83 16.46 4.71
CA ASN A 150 2.46 17.60 4.09
C ASN A 150 2.27 18.74 5.09
N PRO A 151 3.34 19.51 5.38
CA PRO A 151 3.16 20.69 6.21
C PRO A 151 1.98 21.48 5.60
N PRO A 152 1.03 21.93 6.42
CA PRO A 152 -0.12 22.66 5.89
C PRO A 152 0.41 23.77 4.99
N HIS A 153 -0.17 23.88 3.79
CA HIS A 153 0.18 24.97 2.90
C HIS A 153 0.07 26.28 3.68
N PRO A 154 1.01 27.23 3.50
CA PRO A 154 0.94 28.51 4.19
C PRO A 154 -0.41 29.14 3.87
N SER A 155 -1.22 29.29 4.90
CA SER A 155 -2.55 29.87 4.85
C SER A 155 -2.52 31.19 5.60
N LEU A 156 -3.23 32.19 5.07
CA LEU A 156 -3.41 33.47 5.75
C LEU A 156 -4.18 33.31 7.07
N ALA A 157 -5.08 32.33 7.14
CA ALA A 157 -5.84 31.98 8.34
C ALA A 157 -5.20 30.80 9.08
N LYS A 158 -5.17 30.85 10.42
CA LYS A 158 -4.70 29.79 11.33
C LYS A 158 -5.69 28.63 11.49
N GLY A 159 -6.87 28.75 10.92
CA GLY A 159 -7.99 27.83 11.09
C GLY A 159 -9.32 28.52 10.75
N PRO A 160 -10.46 28.08 11.33
CA PRO A 160 -11.77 28.67 11.08
C PRO A 160 -11.76 30.18 11.37
N VAL A 161 -12.35 30.95 10.45
CA VAL A 161 -12.41 32.42 10.50
C VAL A 161 -13.74 32.87 11.08
N ASN A 162 -13.71 33.77 12.06
CA ASN A 162 -14.89 34.52 12.49
C ASN A 162 -15.15 35.67 11.50
N TRP A 163 -16.07 35.45 10.56
CA TRP A 163 -16.37 36.42 9.49
C TRP A 163 -16.97 37.72 10.00
N ASP A 164 -17.75 37.69 11.08
CA ASP A 164 -18.35 38.90 11.67
C ASP A 164 -17.27 39.80 12.29
N TYR A 165 -16.31 39.19 13.00
CA TYR A 165 -15.18 39.91 13.56
C TYR A 165 -14.23 40.42 12.48
N PHE A 166 -14.02 39.62 11.41
CA PHE A 166 -13.25 40.02 10.24
C PHE A 166 -13.85 41.25 9.56
N SER A 167 -15.16 41.25 9.26
CA SER A 167 -15.83 42.38 8.58
C SER A 167 -15.71 43.66 9.39
N LYS A 168 -16.10 43.62 10.67
CA LYS A 168 -16.04 44.79 11.57
C LYS A 168 -14.62 45.34 11.70
N SER A 169 -13.64 44.45 11.85
CA SER A 169 -12.24 44.85 11.99
C SER A 169 -11.68 45.43 10.69
N LEU A 170 -12.09 44.91 9.53
CA LEU A 170 -11.67 45.42 8.24
C LEU A 170 -12.29 46.79 7.95
N GLU A 171 -13.58 46.96 8.24
CA GLU A 171 -14.29 48.24 8.13
C GLU A 171 -13.60 49.32 8.99
N ASN A 172 -13.26 49.01 10.24
CA ASN A 172 -12.56 49.94 11.13
C ASN A 172 -11.16 50.34 10.66
N LEU A 173 -10.46 49.44 9.94
CA LEU A 173 -9.11 49.69 9.41
C LEU A 173 -9.11 50.36 8.03
N THR A 174 -10.26 50.40 7.34
CA THR A 174 -10.35 50.92 5.98
C THR A 174 -10.39 52.44 6.00
N ASN A 175 -9.29 53.07 5.62
CA ASN A 175 -9.23 54.51 5.37
C ASN A 175 -9.55 54.79 3.90
N LEU A 176 -10.63 55.55 3.63
CA LEU A 176 -11.01 55.94 2.26
C LEU A 176 -10.38 57.28 1.83
N ASN A 177 -9.77 58.02 2.75
CA ASN A 177 -9.15 59.32 2.49
C ASN A 177 -7.70 59.18 2.02
N ILE A 178 -7.45 58.31 1.05
CA ILE A 178 -6.12 58.07 0.47
C ILE A 178 -6.08 58.73 -0.92
N SER A 179 -5.08 59.60 -1.16
CA SER A 179 -4.85 60.16 -2.50
C SER A 179 -4.31 59.08 -3.42
N LEU A 180 -4.75 59.02 -4.68
CA LEU A 180 -4.33 58.03 -5.69
C LEU A 180 -3.79 58.72 -6.96
N LYS A 181 -3.22 59.92 -6.81
CA LYS A 181 -2.85 60.79 -7.95
C LYS A 181 -1.48 60.49 -8.54
N THR A 182 -0.64 59.76 -7.81
CA THR A 182 0.73 59.40 -8.22
C THR A 182 0.93 57.89 -8.12
N ASN A 183 1.89 57.36 -8.86
CA ASN A 183 2.19 55.93 -8.82
C ASN A 183 2.60 55.47 -7.41
N ASP A 184 3.40 56.27 -6.69
CA ASP A 184 3.83 55.94 -5.32
C ASP A 184 2.65 55.85 -4.36
N GLN A 185 1.68 56.76 -4.50
CA GLN A 185 0.45 56.75 -3.70
C GLN A 185 -0.45 55.55 -4.01
N ILE A 186 -0.51 55.11 -5.27
CA ILE A 186 -1.24 53.91 -5.66
C ILE A 186 -0.57 52.67 -5.04
N GLU A 187 0.76 52.58 -5.11
CA GLU A 187 1.53 51.49 -4.53
C GLU A 187 1.35 51.42 -3.00
N GLU A 188 1.42 52.56 -2.32
CA GLU A 188 1.20 52.66 -0.88
C GLU A 188 -0.23 52.22 -0.50
N ALA A 189 -1.25 52.63 -1.27
CA ALA A 189 -2.63 52.22 -1.03
C ALA A 189 -2.81 50.70 -1.18
N VAL A 190 -2.18 50.09 -2.19
CA VAL A 190 -2.22 48.64 -2.41
C VAL A 190 -1.52 47.89 -1.27
N GLN A 191 -0.36 48.37 -0.82
CA GLN A 191 0.37 47.79 0.30
C GLN A 191 -0.43 47.87 1.60
N ASN A 192 -1.06 49.02 1.87
CA ASN A 192 -1.90 49.21 3.05
C ASN A 192 -3.13 48.29 3.03
N LEU A 193 -3.82 48.17 1.89
CA LEU A 193 -4.95 47.26 1.74
C LEU A 193 -4.53 45.79 1.97
N THR A 194 -3.42 45.39 1.33
CA THR A 194 -2.89 44.02 1.44
C THR A 194 -2.52 43.70 2.88
N LYS A 195 -1.81 44.61 3.56
CA LYS A 195 -1.41 44.44 4.96
C LYS A 195 -2.63 44.34 5.85
N SER A 196 -3.61 45.24 5.69
CA SER A 196 -4.85 45.22 6.45
C SER A 196 -5.52 43.86 6.33
N LEU A 197 -5.83 43.38 5.11
CA LEU A 197 -6.46 42.08 4.85
C LEU A 197 -5.71 40.92 5.51
N GLN A 198 -4.39 40.88 5.38
CA GLN A 198 -3.55 39.83 5.98
C GLN A 198 -3.63 39.85 7.52
N THR A 199 -3.53 41.03 8.14
CA THR A 199 -3.65 41.14 9.60
C THR A 199 -5.05 40.82 10.11
N THR A 200 -6.11 41.28 9.45
CA THR A 200 -7.47 41.00 9.91
C THR A 200 -7.82 39.54 9.81
N ILE A 201 -7.48 38.86 8.71
CA ILE A 201 -7.81 37.43 8.56
C ILE A 201 -7.00 36.56 9.54
N PHE A 202 -5.76 36.93 9.81
CA PHE A 202 -4.92 36.26 10.80
C PHE A 202 -5.47 36.40 12.22
N ASN A 203 -5.92 37.60 12.61
CA ASN A 203 -6.49 37.88 13.93
C ASN A 203 -7.90 37.32 14.10
N SER A 204 -8.64 37.16 13.00
CA SER A 204 -10.00 36.60 13.01
C SER A 204 -10.02 35.08 12.96
N SER A 205 -8.86 34.43 12.90
CA SER A 205 -8.74 32.97 12.77
C SER A 205 -8.30 32.31 14.06
N ASN A 206 -8.98 31.22 14.43
CA ASN A 206 -8.65 30.44 15.63
C ASN A 206 -7.79 29.23 15.26
N PRO A 207 -6.70 28.95 16.01
CA PRO A 207 -5.90 27.75 15.78
C PRO A 207 -6.73 26.50 16.08
N ILE A 208 -6.69 25.51 15.19
CA ILE A 208 -7.27 24.20 15.47
C ILE A 208 -6.37 23.50 16.50
N ASN A 209 -6.85 23.34 17.73
CA ASN A 209 -6.23 22.44 18.69
C ASN A 209 -6.46 21.00 18.23
N ILE A 210 -5.49 20.45 17.50
CA ILE A 210 -5.44 19.01 17.26
C ILE A 210 -5.08 18.36 18.60
N LEU A 211 -6.10 17.99 19.37
CA LEU A 211 -5.93 17.02 20.44
C LEU A 211 -5.35 15.75 19.81
N ASN A 212 -4.10 15.46 20.14
CA ASN A 212 -3.37 14.27 19.74
C ASN A 212 -4.03 13.01 20.34
N ASN A 213 -5.20 12.63 19.84
CA ASN A 213 -5.86 11.36 20.17
C ASN A 213 -5.36 10.23 19.26
N SER A 214 -4.05 10.12 19.09
CA SER A 214 -3.44 9.02 18.34
C SER A 214 -2.13 8.61 18.97
N ILE A 215 -2.24 7.75 19.98
CA ILE A 215 -1.49 6.49 20.15
C ILE A 215 -2.23 5.76 21.27
N SER A 216 -3.35 5.08 20.94
CA SER A 216 -3.72 3.93 21.76
C SER A 216 -2.69 2.86 21.43
N ASN A 217 -1.66 2.77 22.27
CA ASN A 217 -0.71 1.66 22.25
C ASN A 217 -1.51 0.37 22.44
N ASN A 218 -1.87 -0.28 21.33
CA ASN A 218 -2.44 -1.62 21.28
C ASN A 218 -1.35 -2.62 21.66
N ILE A 219 -0.90 -2.58 22.92
CA ILE A 219 0.00 -3.56 23.49
C ILE A 219 -0.87 -4.72 23.96
N LEU A 220 -0.74 -5.85 23.29
CA LEU A 220 -1.40 -7.09 23.70
C LEU A 220 -0.87 -7.51 25.08
N PRO A 221 -1.74 -7.92 26.02
CA PRO A 221 -1.32 -8.43 27.32
C PRO A 221 -0.36 -9.63 27.17
N PRO A 222 0.66 -9.76 28.04
CA PRO A 222 1.70 -10.79 27.94
C PRO A 222 1.17 -12.23 27.83
N TYR A 223 0.07 -12.53 28.55
CA TYR A 223 -0.58 -13.84 28.52
C TYR A 223 -1.10 -14.23 27.12
N ILE A 224 -1.64 -13.26 26.36
CA ILE A 224 -2.10 -13.51 24.99
C ILE A 224 -0.91 -13.83 24.07
N HIS A 225 0.23 -13.16 24.29
CA HIS A 225 1.46 -13.45 23.55
C HIS A 225 1.97 -14.88 23.83
N GLU A 226 1.90 -15.31 25.09
CA GLU A 226 2.24 -16.68 25.52
C GLU A 226 1.36 -17.75 24.86
N LEU A 227 0.05 -17.52 24.79
CA LEU A 227 -0.90 -18.42 24.12
C LEU A 227 -0.62 -18.54 22.62
N ILE A 228 -0.32 -17.43 21.96
CA ILE A 228 0.03 -17.42 20.53
C ILE A 228 1.30 -18.25 20.29
N LEU A 229 2.33 -18.09 21.13
CA LEU A 229 3.57 -18.87 21.03
C LEU A 229 3.32 -20.37 21.27
N LYS A 230 2.52 -20.74 22.28
CA LYS A 230 2.14 -22.14 22.54
C LYS A 230 1.41 -22.76 21.33
N LYS A 231 0.48 -22.03 20.73
CA LYS A 231 -0.24 -22.44 19.52
C LYS A 231 0.70 -22.64 18.33
N HIS A 232 1.63 -21.72 18.09
CA HIS A 232 2.60 -21.84 16.99
C HIS A 232 3.49 -23.07 17.18
N ARG A 233 4.03 -23.29 18.40
CA ARG A 233 4.82 -24.49 18.74
C ARG A 233 4.07 -25.80 18.52
N ALA A 234 2.77 -25.83 18.83
CA ALA A 234 1.96 -27.02 18.61
C ALA A 234 1.78 -27.33 17.11
N ARG A 235 1.63 -26.30 16.27
CA ARG A 235 1.48 -26.46 14.81
C ARG A 235 2.76 -26.91 14.13
N SER A 236 3.94 -26.46 14.58
CA SER A 236 5.22 -26.89 14.00
C SER A 236 5.60 -28.35 14.29
N ARG A 237 4.85 -29.04 15.17
CA ARG A 237 5.09 -30.46 15.54
C ARG A 237 4.24 -31.45 14.73
N TRP A 238 3.33 -30.96 13.89
CA TRP A 238 2.38 -31.74 13.09
C TRP A 238 2.55 -31.37 11.62
#